data_AF-A0A817GWK0-F1
#
_entry.id   AF-A0A817GWK0-F1
#
_cell.length_a   1.000
_cell.length_b   1.000
_cell.length_c   1.000
_cell.angle_alpha   90.00
_cell.angle_beta   90.00
_cell.angle_gamma   90.00
#
_symmetry.space_group_name_H-M   'P 1'
#
loop_
_entity.id
_entity.type
_entity.pdbx_description
1 polymer ?
#
loop_
_entity_poly.entity_id
_entity_poly.type
_entity_poly.pdbx_seq_one_letter_code
_entity_poly.pdbx_strand_id
1 'polypeptide(L)'
;MKVFSEEGIIEVDGQPTTEPSTNKQKQNRINTAIVENNSFRDFIKECNIKWNPVSTKHLKHDTIARFTEKVNKTIHETLHATDYLTLTVDGCLDRRCRSFLDITCHFINFKTQPESYLIDFVRLKSPHTGENIHQTTEGILDRFNIKEKVYK
;
A
#
# COMPACT_ATOMS: atom_id res chain seq x y z
N MET A 1 22.07 -43.60 31.09
CA MET A 1 21.52 -44.90 31.52
C MET A 1 20.13 -45.05 30.90
N LYS A 2 19.89 -46.21 30.27
CA LYS A 2 18.77 -46.66 29.41
C LYS A 2 18.70 -46.13 27.96
N VAL A 3 19.27 -46.97 27.09
CA VAL A 3 18.82 -47.29 25.72
C VAL A 3 17.60 -48.23 25.83
N PHE A 4 16.66 -48.18 24.88
CA PHE A 4 16.01 -49.32 24.21
C PHE A 4 15.19 -48.86 22.98
N SER A 5 15.25 -49.66 21.92
CA SER A 5 14.83 -49.45 20.52
C SER A 5 13.54 -50.22 20.13
N GLU A 6 13.06 -49.92 18.91
CA GLU A 6 12.26 -50.72 17.93
C GLU A 6 10.84 -51.17 18.34
N GLU A 7 9.79 -51.09 17.52
CA GLU A 7 9.60 -51.48 16.11
C GLU A 7 8.41 -50.72 15.48
N GLY A 8 8.42 -50.52 14.15
CA GLY A 8 7.18 -50.24 13.38
C GLY A 8 7.35 -49.29 12.19
N ILE A 9 7.97 -49.75 11.11
CA ILE A 9 7.97 -49.10 9.79
C ILE A 9 6.57 -49.20 9.17
N ILE A 10 5.99 -48.08 8.73
CA ILE A 10 5.04 -48.04 7.61
C ILE A 10 5.44 -46.85 6.73
N GLU A 11 6.05 -47.16 5.59
CA GLU A 11 6.20 -46.26 4.45
C GLU A 11 4.81 -45.99 3.87
N VAL A 12 4.44 -44.71 3.74
CA VAL A 12 3.42 -44.29 2.78
C VAL A 12 3.94 -43.05 2.08
N ASP A 13 4.34 -43.25 0.82
CA ASP A 13 4.68 -42.20 -0.13
C ASP A 13 3.57 -41.15 -0.22
N GLY A 14 3.97 -39.89 -0.09
CA GLY A 14 3.12 -38.73 -0.31
C GLY A 14 3.97 -37.49 -0.54
N GLN A 15 4.24 -37.19 -1.82
CA GLN A 15 4.89 -35.96 -2.27
C GLN A 15 4.33 -34.71 -1.56
N PRO A 16 5.16 -33.70 -1.22
CA PRO A 16 4.63 -32.39 -0.90
C PRO A 16 4.13 -31.74 -2.20
N THR A 17 2.83 -31.89 -2.47
CA THR A 17 2.16 -31.18 -3.55
C THR A 17 2.22 -29.68 -3.25
N THR A 18 3.03 -28.98 -4.03
CA THR A 18 3.12 -27.53 -4.09
C THR A 18 1.86 -26.98 -4.75
N GLU A 19 0.81 -26.74 -3.96
CA GLU A 19 -0.30 -25.92 -4.44
C GLU A 19 0.05 -24.44 -4.31
N PRO A 20 -0.05 -23.65 -5.40
CA PRO A 20 0.21 -22.23 -5.35
C PRO A 20 -0.90 -21.54 -4.55
N SER A 21 -0.52 -20.98 -3.40
CA SER A 21 -1.39 -20.13 -2.59
C SER A 21 -1.79 -18.86 -3.36
N THR A 22 -2.81 -18.97 -4.20
CA THR A 22 -3.50 -17.82 -4.82
C THR A 22 -4.39 -17.14 -3.78
N ASN A 23 -3.80 -16.72 -2.67
CA ASN A 23 -4.48 -15.91 -1.69
C ASN A 23 -4.48 -14.47 -2.19
N LYS A 24 -5.46 -14.14 -3.05
CA LYS A 24 -5.75 -12.75 -3.46
C LYS A 24 -6.07 -11.95 -2.20
N GLN A 25 -5.04 -11.32 -1.65
CA GLN A 25 -5.14 -10.54 -0.43
C GLN A 25 -6.17 -9.43 -0.66
N LYS A 26 -7.20 -9.42 0.19
CA LYS A 26 -8.23 -8.39 0.22
C LYS A 26 -7.54 -7.08 0.65
N GLN A 27 -6.93 -6.39 -0.32
CA GLN A 27 -6.47 -5.01 -0.22
C GLN A 27 -7.57 -4.20 0.47
N ASN A 28 -7.21 -3.32 1.38
CA ASN A 28 -8.14 -2.51 2.15
C ASN A 28 -9.11 -1.78 1.19
N ARG A 29 -10.28 -2.38 0.95
CA ARG A 29 -11.24 -1.86 -0.02
C ARG A 29 -11.90 -0.70 0.68
N ILE A 30 -11.71 0.52 0.17
CA ILE A 30 -12.62 1.63 0.43
C ILE A 30 -14.03 1.04 0.35
N ASN A 31 -14.81 1.16 1.43
CA ASN A 31 -16.17 0.67 1.42
C ASN A 31 -17.02 1.60 0.56
N THR A 32 -16.91 1.41 -0.75
CA THR A 32 -17.65 2.21 -1.72
C THR A 32 -19.14 1.90 -1.68
N ALA A 33 -19.60 0.87 -0.95
CA ALA A 33 -21.02 0.51 -0.90
C ALA A 33 -21.88 1.63 -0.29
N ILE A 34 -21.28 2.56 0.44
CA ILE A 34 -21.99 3.74 0.97
C ILE A 34 -22.71 4.54 -0.12
N VAL A 35 -22.17 4.61 -1.35
CA VAL A 35 -22.82 5.36 -2.45
C VAL A 35 -24.09 4.70 -2.97
N GLU A 36 -24.35 3.45 -2.59
CA GLU A 36 -25.57 2.71 -2.89
C GLU A 36 -26.57 2.73 -1.72
N ASN A 37 -26.19 3.25 -0.56
CA ASN A 37 -27.08 3.34 0.60
C ASN A 37 -28.13 4.44 0.35
N ASN A 38 -29.41 4.10 0.50
CA ASN A 38 -30.52 5.03 0.25
C ASN A 38 -30.50 6.22 1.21
N SER A 39 -30.30 6.00 2.51
CA SER A 39 -30.23 7.09 3.49
C SER A 39 -29.10 8.07 3.20
N PHE A 40 -27.94 7.55 2.75
CA PHE A 40 -26.84 8.40 2.27
C PHE A 40 -27.24 9.20 1.02
N ARG A 41 -27.91 8.58 0.05
CA ARG A 41 -28.38 9.27 -1.17
C ARG A 41 -29.38 10.37 -0.87
N ASP A 42 -30.34 10.09 0.01
CA ASP A 42 -31.36 11.06 0.40
C ASP A 42 -30.71 12.25 1.10
N PHE A 43 -29.79 12.00 2.03
CA PHE A 43 -29.00 13.04 2.68
C PHE A 43 -28.23 13.92 1.67
N ILE A 44 -27.52 13.31 0.71
CA ILE A 44 -26.73 14.09 -0.27
C ILE A 44 -27.64 14.89 -1.21
N LYS A 45 -28.83 14.38 -1.55
CA LYS A 45 -29.80 15.13 -2.36
C LYS A 45 -30.31 16.38 -1.65
N GLU A 46 -30.53 16.31 -0.33
CA GLU A 46 -30.86 17.49 0.49
C GLU A 46 -29.71 18.50 0.51
N CYS A 47 -28.46 18.04 0.58
CA CYS A 47 -27.29 18.93 0.52
C CYS A 47 -27.07 19.54 -0.88
N ASN A 48 -27.37 18.80 -1.94
CA ASN A 48 -27.17 19.23 -3.32
C ASN A 48 -28.18 18.55 -4.26
N ILE A 49 -29.23 19.28 -4.61
CA ILE A 49 -30.30 18.80 -5.49
C ILE A 49 -29.83 18.40 -6.90
N LYS A 50 -28.68 18.92 -7.36
CA LYS A 50 -28.10 18.58 -8.67
C LYS A 50 -27.20 17.35 -8.63
N TRP A 51 -27.02 16.73 -7.46
CA TRP A 51 -26.19 15.55 -7.33
C TRP A 51 -26.83 14.33 -7.97
N ASN A 52 -26.07 13.67 -8.84
CA ASN A 52 -26.46 12.41 -9.46
C ASN A 52 -25.73 11.25 -8.76
N PRO A 53 -26.45 10.22 -8.29
CA PRO A 53 -25.84 9.07 -7.65
C PRO A 53 -24.87 8.34 -8.58
N VAL A 54 -23.72 7.97 -8.04
CA VAL A 54 -22.71 7.17 -8.73
C VAL A 54 -22.83 5.73 -8.25
N SER A 55 -22.65 4.75 -9.14
CA SER A 55 -22.63 3.35 -8.73
C SER A 55 -21.32 2.96 -8.05
N THR A 56 -21.37 1.99 -7.14
CA THR A 56 -20.18 1.38 -6.53
C THR A 56 -19.18 0.89 -7.59
N LYS A 57 -19.68 0.31 -8.68
CA LYS A 57 -18.84 -0.19 -9.78
C LYS A 57 -18.10 0.96 -10.46
N HIS A 58 -18.80 2.04 -10.78
CA HIS A 58 -18.21 3.23 -11.39
C HIS A 58 -17.21 3.91 -10.44
N LEU A 59 -17.55 4.04 -9.16
CA LEU A 59 -16.65 4.62 -8.17
C LEU A 59 -15.34 3.81 -8.06
N LYS A 60 -15.43 2.48 -7.97
CA LYS A 60 -14.26 1.59 -7.81
C LYS A 60 -13.38 1.53 -9.05
N HIS A 61 -13.98 1.25 -10.20
CA HIS A 61 -13.21 0.90 -11.40
C HIS A 61 -12.84 2.09 -12.26
N ASP A 62 -13.52 3.23 -12.07
CA ASP A 62 -13.36 4.37 -12.96
C ASP A 62 -12.92 5.60 -12.17
N THR A 63 -13.72 6.03 -11.19
CA THR A 63 -13.43 7.28 -10.45
C THR A 63 -12.16 7.18 -9.61
N ILE A 64 -12.03 6.14 -8.78
CA ILE A 64 -10.84 5.94 -7.93
C ILE A 64 -9.60 5.70 -8.80
N ALA A 65 -9.71 4.88 -9.85
CA ALA A 65 -8.59 4.60 -10.74
C ALA A 65 -8.05 5.88 -11.40
N ARG A 66 -8.92 6.70 -12.00
CA ARG A 66 -8.54 7.99 -12.60
C ARG A 66 -7.97 8.96 -11.56
N PHE A 67 -8.54 8.99 -10.35
CA PHE A 67 -8.03 9.84 -9.29
C PHE A 67 -6.62 9.43 -8.86
N THR A 68 -6.39 8.13 -8.63
CA THR A 68 -5.08 7.58 -8.32
C THR A 68 -4.07 7.90 -9.41
N GLU A 69 -4.42 7.71 -10.69
CA GLU A 69 -3.55 8.04 -11.82
C GLU A 69 -3.19 9.53 -11.84
N LYS A 70 -4.19 10.41 -11.67
CA LYS A 70 -3.97 11.86 -11.61
C LYS A 70 -3.04 12.26 -10.46
N VAL A 71 -3.28 11.71 -9.26
CA VAL A 71 -2.45 12.00 -8.07
C VAL A 71 -1.03 11.49 -8.28
N ASN A 72 -0.86 10.25 -8.74
CA ASN A 72 0.46 9.67 -9.01
C ASN A 72 1.23 10.49 -10.05
N LYS A 73 0.56 10.91 -11.13
CA LYS A 73 1.16 11.80 -12.13
C LYS A 73 1.61 13.12 -11.51
N THR A 74 0.76 13.75 -10.70
CA THR A 74 1.08 15.02 -10.02
C THR A 74 2.28 14.86 -9.08
N ILE A 75 2.31 13.80 -8.27
CA ILE A 75 3.43 13.49 -7.38
C ILE A 75 4.70 13.30 -8.21
N HIS A 76 4.64 12.49 -9.27
CA HIS A 76 5.80 12.21 -10.11
C HIS A 76 6.36 13.47 -10.78
N GLU A 77 5.49 14.33 -11.34
CA GLU A 77 5.89 15.61 -11.94
C GLU A 77 6.52 16.55 -10.89
N THR A 78 5.92 16.64 -9.70
CA THR A 78 6.40 17.49 -8.62
C THR A 78 7.76 17.03 -8.13
N LEU A 79 7.92 15.73 -7.82
CA LEU A 79 9.18 15.17 -7.36
C LEU A 79 10.27 15.20 -8.42
N HIS A 80 9.91 15.14 -9.71
CA HIS A 80 10.87 15.33 -10.80
C HIS A 80 11.37 16.77 -10.89
N ALA A 81 10.55 17.77 -10.56
CA ALA A 81 10.92 19.18 -10.52
C ALA A 81 11.67 19.59 -9.25
N THR A 82 11.58 18.83 -8.16
CA THR A 82 12.30 19.08 -6.91
C THR A 82 13.77 18.65 -7.01
N ASP A 83 14.70 19.48 -6.54
CA ASP A 83 16.14 19.17 -6.57
C ASP A 83 16.56 18.26 -5.42
N TYR A 84 16.12 18.58 -4.20
CA TYR A 84 16.46 17.86 -2.98
C TYR A 84 15.23 17.57 -2.15
N LEU A 85 15.19 16.39 -1.53
CA LEU A 85 14.14 15.98 -0.61
C LEU A 85 14.74 15.18 0.55
N THR A 86 14.00 15.14 1.66
CA THR A 86 14.26 14.23 2.77
C THR A 86 13.14 13.20 2.86
N LEU A 87 13.40 12.09 3.53
CA LEU A 87 12.45 10.99 3.69
C LEU A 87 12.16 10.76 5.16
N THR A 88 10.89 10.52 5.44
CA THR A 88 10.45 9.86 6.67
C THR A 88 9.97 8.48 6.27
N VAL A 89 10.56 7.46 6.89
CA VAL A 89 10.16 6.05 6.74
C VAL A 89 9.57 5.61 8.07
N ASP A 90 8.26 5.44 8.12
CA ASP A 90 7.56 4.98 9.30
C ASP A 90 7.04 3.55 9.10
N GLY A 91 7.04 2.79 10.19
CA GLY A 91 6.74 1.37 10.21
C GLY A 91 5.61 1.11 11.19
N CYS A 92 4.46 0.67 10.69
CA CYS A 92 3.30 0.41 11.52
C CYS A 92 2.86 -1.06 11.48
N LEU A 93 2.30 -1.51 12.59
CA LEU A 93 1.66 -2.82 12.71
C LEU A 93 0.15 -2.62 12.85
N ASP A 94 -0.63 -3.44 12.15
CA ASP A 94 -2.06 -3.49 12.41
C ASP A 94 -2.40 -4.40 13.60
N ARG A 95 -3.68 -4.45 13.97
CA ARG A 95 -4.19 -5.29 15.07
C ARG A 95 -3.98 -6.80 14.88
N ARG A 96 -3.63 -7.22 13.67
CA ARG A 96 -3.33 -8.61 13.32
C ARG A 96 -1.82 -8.85 13.22
N CYS A 97 -1.01 -7.92 13.73
CA CYS A 97 0.45 -7.90 13.63
C CYS A 97 0.94 -8.00 12.18
N ARG A 98 0.16 -7.48 11.23
CA ARG A 98 0.60 -7.32 9.85
C ARG A 98 1.30 -5.99 9.73
N SER A 99 2.36 -6.02 8.97
CA SER A 99 3.26 -4.90 8.90
C SER A 99 3.12 -4.06 7.67
N PHE A 100 3.31 -2.77 7.86
CA PHE A 100 3.25 -1.77 6.82
C PHE A 100 4.42 -0.81 6.97
N LEU A 101 4.89 -0.32 5.83
CA LEU A 101 5.92 0.69 5.72
C LEU A 101 5.32 1.83 4.92
N ASP A 102 5.36 3.03 5.48
CA ASP A 102 4.98 4.24 4.81
C ASP A 102 6.21 5.12 4.59
N ILE A 103 6.28 5.68 3.39
CA ILE A 103 7.41 6.50 2.96
C ILE A 103 6.86 7.84 2.51
N THR A 104 7.21 8.88 3.25
CA THR A 104 6.82 10.25 2.97
C THR A 104 8.05 11.05 2.60
N CYS A 105 8.02 11.75 1.48
CA CYS A 105 9.05 12.75 1.18
C CYS A 105 8.65 14.13 1.67
N HIS A 106 9.64 14.90 2.07
CA HIS A 106 9.51 16.28 2.49
C HIS A 106 10.49 17.14 1.70
N PHE A 107 10.04 18.29 1.22
CA PHE A 107 10.90 19.24 0.52
C PHE A 107 10.34 20.66 0.63
N ILE A 108 11.14 21.63 0.21
CA ILE A 108 10.73 23.03 0.11
C ILE A 108 10.41 23.32 -1.36
N ASN A 109 9.20 23.80 -1.63
CA ASN A 109 8.78 24.15 -2.99
C ASN A 109 9.43 25.46 -3.48
N PHE A 110 9.20 25.82 -4.74
CA PHE A 110 9.70 27.07 -5.35
C PHE A 110 9.18 28.36 -4.69
N LYS A 111 8.11 28.26 -3.88
CA LYS A 111 7.57 29.38 -3.08
C LYS A 111 8.14 29.39 -1.67
N THR A 112 9.20 28.63 -1.39
CA THR A 112 9.83 28.49 -0.08
C THR A 112 8.89 27.96 1.01
N GLN A 113 7.91 27.15 0.62
CA GLN A 113 6.95 26.53 1.54
C GLN A 113 7.25 25.04 1.71
N PRO A 114 7.13 24.50 2.93
CA PRO A 114 7.28 23.07 3.16
C PRO A 114 6.11 22.32 2.52
N GLU A 115 6.46 21.29 1.75
CA GLU A 115 5.51 20.34 1.17
C GLU A 115 5.89 18.92 1.55
N SER A 116 4.90 18.04 1.57
CA SER A 116 5.09 16.64 1.92
C SER A 116 4.15 15.75 1.13
N TYR A 117 4.66 14.65 0.61
CA TYR A 117 3.90 13.69 -0.16
C TYR A 117 4.16 12.28 0.34
N LEU A 118 3.09 11.55 0.61
CA LEU A 118 3.15 10.12 0.83
C LEU A 118 3.44 9.46 -0.52
N ILE A 119 4.66 8.93 -0.68
CA ILE A 119 5.12 8.31 -1.93
C ILE A 119 4.57 6.89 -2.04
N ASP A 120 4.62 6.13 -0.96
CA ASP A 120 4.02 4.80 -0.92
C ASP A 120 3.63 4.38 0.50
N PHE A 121 2.66 3.47 0.55
CA PHE A 121 2.20 2.78 1.74
C PHE A 121 2.10 1.29 1.42
N VAL A 122 3.14 0.55 1.78
CA VAL A 122 3.32 -0.85 1.37
C VAL A 122 3.19 -1.80 2.54
N ARG A 123 2.67 -3.00 2.27
CA ARG A 123 2.67 -4.08 3.25
C ARG A 123 4.01 -4.81 3.21
N LEU A 124 4.75 -4.80 4.31
CA LEU A 124 5.93 -5.65 4.48
C LEU A 124 5.47 -7.08 4.78
N LYS A 125 5.83 -8.00 3.90
CA LYS A 125 5.58 -9.45 4.08
C LYS A 125 6.81 -10.19 4.61
N SER A 126 7.98 -9.57 4.50
CA SER A 126 9.25 -10.08 5.01
C SER A 126 9.47 -9.64 6.47
N PRO A 127 10.43 -10.25 7.19
CA PRO A 127 10.84 -9.81 8.51
C PRO A 127 11.32 -8.35 8.54
N HIS A 128 11.15 -7.66 9.67
CA HIS A 128 11.50 -6.24 9.83
C HIS A 128 12.98 -6.01 10.12
N THR A 129 13.83 -6.57 9.27
CA THR A 129 15.25 -6.28 9.33
C THR A 129 15.53 -4.94 8.66
N GLY A 130 16.58 -4.25 9.09
CA GLY A 130 17.03 -3.02 8.45
C GLY A 130 17.30 -3.22 6.95
N GLU A 131 17.85 -4.39 6.58
CA GLU A 131 18.08 -4.78 5.19
C GLU A 131 16.79 -4.82 4.36
N ASN A 132 15.73 -5.47 4.86
CA ASN A 132 14.48 -5.58 4.11
C ASN A 132 13.77 -4.22 3.97
N ILE A 133 13.85 -3.38 5.00
CA ILE A 133 13.30 -2.02 4.98
C ILE A 133 14.08 -1.17 3.99
N HIS A 134 15.41 -1.25 4.01
CA HIS A 134 16.27 -0.55 3.07
C HIS A 134 15.98 -0.97 1.63
N GLN A 135 15.96 -2.27 1.32
CA GLN A 135 15.65 -2.78 -0.01
C GLN A 135 14.25 -2.35 -0.50
N THR A 136 13.24 -2.37 0.39
CA THR A 136 11.89 -1.91 0.04
C THR A 136 11.88 -0.41 -0.25
N THR A 137 12.58 0.37 0.56
CA THR A 137 12.73 1.83 0.39
C THR A 137 13.43 2.14 -0.92
N GLU A 138 14.55 1.50 -1.21
CA GLU A 138 15.31 1.65 -2.45
C GLU A 138 14.46 1.35 -3.68
N GLY A 139 13.71 0.23 -3.67
CA GLY A 139 12.83 -0.12 -4.78
C GLY A 139 11.71 0.90 -5.01
N ILE A 140 11.22 1.57 -3.95
CA ILE A 140 10.26 2.67 -4.06
C ILE A 140 10.93 3.91 -4.66
N LEU A 141 12.13 4.27 -4.20
CA LEU A 141 12.87 5.43 -4.72
C LEU A 141 13.25 5.27 -6.20
N ASP A 142 13.64 4.05 -6.60
CA ASP A 142 13.96 3.72 -7.99
C ASP A 142 12.72 3.83 -8.89
N ARG A 143 11.55 3.37 -8.42
CA ARG A 143 10.28 3.48 -9.16
C ARG A 143 9.89 4.94 -9.44
N PHE A 144 10.25 5.86 -8.55
CA PHE A 144 10.01 7.29 -8.70
C PHE A 144 11.21 8.06 -9.30
N ASN A 145 12.33 7.37 -9.58
CA ASN A 145 13.58 7.95 -10.09
C ASN A 145 14.08 9.15 -9.25
N ILE A 146 14.05 9.02 -7.92
CA ILE A 146 14.37 10.12 -6.98
C ILE A 146 15.49 9.78 -6.00
N LYS A 147 16.13 8.62 -6.13
CA LYS A 147 17.18 8.15 -5.21
C LYS A 147 18.32 9.16 -5.04
N GLU A 148 18.79 9.74 -6.14
CA GLU A 148 19.88 10.74 -6.11
C GLU A 148 19.47 12.11 -5.53
N LYS A 149 18.17 12.33 -5.32
CA LYS A 149 17.62 13.58 -4.76
C LYS A 149 17.49 13.54 -3.24
N VAL A 150 17.64 12.36 -2.65
CA VAL A 150 17.57 12.18 -1.19
C VAL A 150 18.80 12.83 -0.57
N TYR A 151 18.58 13.85 0.24
CA TYR A 151 19.65 14.53 0.96
C TYR A 151 20.28 13.58 1.99
N LYS A 152 21.61 13.50 2.00
CA LYS A 152 22.43 12.61 2.86
C LYS A 152 23.09 13.41 3.98
#